data_AF-A0A365T5V7-F1
#
_entry.id   AF-A0A365T5V7-F1
#
_cell.length_a   1.000
_cell.length_b   1.000
_cell.length_c   1.000
_cell.angle_alpha   90.00
_cell.angle_beta   90.00
_cell.angle_gamma   90.00
#
_symmetry.space_group_name_H-M   'P 1'
#
loop_
_entity.id
_entity.type
_entity.pdbx_description
1 polymer ?
#
loop_
_entity_poly.entity_id
_entity_poly.type
_entity_poly.pdbx_seq_one_letter_code
_entity_poly.pdbx_strand_id
1 'polypeptide(L)'
;MATTTQASQPQRSKSEPQPKNVQKTFWTDSHGDAQLEALAALSDCSQGAILRNLVDDAFAEQFADLDPVHIEQDRVSVEDLQALVNDETTVDELELESETDTSIAEYAPDSYYLTVTPEDLAEPGPELDWETLRDAVKNPEDGGYWNDDLEIHRSRVGEETLKASHRPAARILTGLARSQAFENGVVPRETIDSLVDTYCLHLTNRVAESEQERGEEYIRETYTNLVTDQLYENPSPTADSYYCNENHLQARLQAELDTAQSVAERADTITDFDAWKPASADTDASDDELRDDWQHDLMRWFEDIARAKHAGRTYVTELRRGDYKLHQTDAEDTTAFDALHNHLHDALGVVDDLPADVTANLTDRLDDTFVAVITNE
;
A
#
# COMPACT_ATOMS: atom_id res chain seq x y z
N MET A 1 -23.67 61.59 -37.10
CA MET A 1 -22.86 60.94 -38.17
C MET A 1 -21.64 60.34 -37.52
N ALA A 2 -21.65 59.03 -37.34
CA ALA A 2 -20.50 58.12 -37.18
C ALA A 2 -21.07 56.81 -36.61
N THR A 3 -21.27 55.81 -37.47
CA THR A 3 -21.50 54.44 -37.03
C THR A 3 -20.72 53.54 -37.97
N THR A 4 -19.52 53.19 -37.55
CA THR A 4 -18.70 52.15 -38.17
C THR A 4 -19.23 50.83 -37.66
N THR A 5 -19.93 50.09 -38.53
CA THR A 5 -20.41 48.73 -38.29
C THR A 5 -19.21 47.78 -38.31
N GLN A 6 -18.90 47.19 -37.17
CA GLN A 6 -17.93 46.10 -37.08
C GLN A 6 -18.64 44.80 -37.48
N ALA A 7 -18.11 44.13 -38.51
CA ALA A 7 -18.61 42.85 -38.98
C ALA A 7 -18.29 41.76 -37.96
N SER A 8 -19.32 41.15 -37.37
CA SER A 8 -19.21 39.95 -36.56
C SER A 8 -18.75 38.79 -37.44
N GLN A 9 -17.65 38.14 -37.04
CA GLN A 9 -17.24 36.84 -37.55
C GLN A 9 -18.34 35.80 -37.32
N PRO A 10 -18.50 34.81 -38.22
CA PRO A 10 -19.47 33.74 -38.03
C PRO A 10 -19.11 32.91 -36.79
N GLN A 11 -20.10 32.74 -35.90
CA GLN A 11 -20.02 31.82 -34.77
C GLN A 11 -19.63 30.44 -35.27
N ARG A 12 -18.58 29.89 -34.63
CA ARG A 12 -18.19 28.48 -34.73
C ARG A 12 -19.44 27.62 -34.57
N SER A 13 -19.61 26.71 -35.53
CA SER A 13 -20.50 25.56 -35.50
C SER A 13 -20.58 24.95 -34.11
N LYS A 14 -21.81 24.80 -33.59
CA LYS A 14 -22.15 23.95 -32.46
C LYS A 14 -21.57 22.56 -32.74
N SER A 15 -20.57 22.15 -31.97
CA SER A 15 -20.06 20.79 -31.97
C SER A 15 -21.17 19.87 -31.46
N GLU A 16 -21.62 18.93 -32.28
CA GLU A 16 -22.40 17.78 -31.85
C GLU A 16 -21.69 17.10 -30.67
N PRO A 17 -22.43 16.60 -29.65
CA PRO A 17 -21.83 15.85 -28.56
C PRO A 17 -21.07 14.65 -29.15
N GLN A 18 -19.77 14.57 -28.86
CA GLN A 18 -18.98 13.43 -29.31
C GLN A 18 -19.40 12.19 -28.52
N PRO A 19 -19.61 11.04 -29.19
CA PRO A 19 -19.97 9.80 -28.52
C PRO A 19 -18.86 9.41 -27.53
N LYS A 20 -19.25 9.18 -26.28
CA LYS A 20 -18.35 8.73 -25.22
C LYS A 20 -17.95 7.28 -25.51
N ASN A 21 -16.66 7.02 -25.76
CA ASN A 21 -16.17 5.65 -25.86
C ASN A 21 -16.16 5.03 -24.47
N VAL A 22 -17.12 4.15 -24.19
CA VAL A 22 -17.22 3.41 -22.92
C VAL A 22 -16.79 1.96 -23.15
N GLN A 23 -15.82 1.48 -22.37
CA GLN A 23 -15.42 0.08 -22.36
C GLN A 23 -16.39 -0.71 -21.49
N LYS A 24 -16.99 -1.78 -22.04
CA LYS A 24 -17.84 -2.72 -21.31
C LYS A 24 -17.23 -4.12 -21.39
N THR A 25 -17.19 -4.81 -20.26
CA THR A 25 -16.74 -6.22 -20.18
C THR A 25 -17.97 -7.11 -20.01
N PHE A 26 -18.05 -8.19 -20.80
CA PHE A 26 -19.15 -9.15 -20.78
C PHE A 26 -18.61 -10.52 -20.37
N TRP A 27 -19.31 -11.20 -19.45
CA TRP A 27 -18.96 -12.55 -19.00
C TRP A 27 -19.98 -13.55 -19.52
N THR A 28 -19.49 -14.69 -20.01
CA THR A 28 -20.32 -15.80 -20.48
C THR A 28 -19.72 -17.13 -20.04
N ASP A 29 -20.53 -18.18 -20.00
CA ASP A 29 -20.03 -19.51 -19.71
C ASP A 29 -19.27 -20.09 -20.92
N SER A 30 -18.62 -21.23 -20.74
CA SER A 30 -17.87 -21.89 -21.82
C SER A 30 -18.72 -22.22 -23.06
N HIS A 31 -20.06 -22.32 -22.91
CA HIS A 31 -20.95 -22.58 -24.02
C HIS A 31 -21.26 -21.29 -24.80
N GLY A 32 -21.52 -20.19 -24.10
CA GLY A 32 -21.76 -18.89 -24.71
C GLY A 32 -20.51 -18.27 -25.33
N ASP A 33 -19.31 -18.54 -24.81
CA ASP A 33 -18.05 -18.10 -25.44
C ASP A 33 -17.87 -18.79 -26.81
N ALA A 34 -18.11 -20.11 -26.87
CA ALA A 34 -18.06 -20.86 -28.12
C ALA A 34 -19.13 -20.40 -29.13
N GLN A 35 -20.33 -20.01 -28.66
CA GLN A 35 -21.37 -19.44 -29.51
C GLN A 35 -20.97 -18.06 -30.06
N LEU A 36 -20.42 -17.18 -29.22
CA LEU A 36 -19.94 -15.87 -29.63
C LEU A 36 -18.77 -15.95 -30.60
N GLU A 37 -17.83 -16.86 -30.36
CA GLU A 37 -16.72 -17.14 -31.26
C GLU A 37 -17.22 -17.61 -32.64
N ALA A 38 -18.21 -18.51 -32.67
CA ALA A 38 -18.81 -18.97 -33.92
C ALA A 38 -19.53 -17.84 -34.69
N LEU A 39 -20.29 -16.98 -33.99
CA LEU A 39 -20.98 -15.84 -34.61
C LEU A 39 -20.01 -14.76 -35.12
N ALA A 40 -18.95 -14.49 -34.37
CA ALA A 40 -17.88 -13.58 -34.75
C ALA A 40 -17.12 -14.10 -35.99
N ALA A 41 -16.81 -15.40 -36.02
CA ALA A 41 -16.17 -16.05 -37.17
C ALA A 41 -17.06 -16.05 -38.42
N LEU A 42 -18.38 -16.25 -38.28
CA LEU A 42 -19.32 -16.19 -39.39
C LEU A 42 -19.43 -14.78 -39.98
N SER A 43 -19.31 -13.75 -39.14
CA SER A 43 -19.48 -12.34 -39.51
C SER A 43 -18.16 -11.62 -39.83
N ASP A 44 -17.05 -12.35 -39.84
CA ASP A 44 -15.67 -11.85 -40.06
C ASP A 44 -15.33 -10.62 -39.20
N CYS A 45 -15.66 -10.68 -37.91
CA CYS A 45 -15.42 -9.59 -36.97
C CYS A 45 -14.97 -10.09 -35.58
N SER A 46 -14.63 -9.18 -34.67
CA SER A 46 -14.29 -9.55 -33.29
C SER A 46 -15.54 -9.84 -32.45
N GLN A 47 -15.40 -10.63 -31.38
CA GLN A 47 -16.50 -10.89 -30.44
C GLN A 47 -17.13 -9.60 -29.87
N GLY A 48 -16.31 -8.57 -29.60
CA GLY A 48 -16.81 -7.27 -29.16
C GLY A 48 -17.59 -6.51 -30.25
N ALA A 49 -17.23 -6.68 -31.51
CA ALA A 49 -17.92 -6.06 -32.63
C ALA A 49 -19.28 -6.75 -32.90
N ILE A 50 -19.34 -8.08 -32.85
CA ILE A 50 -20.62 -8.79 -33.01
C ILE A 50 -21.57 -8.49 -31.84
N LEU A 51 -21.06 -8.40 -30.61
CA LEU A 51 -21.87 -8.01 -29.44
C LEU A 51 -22.44 -6.60 -29.60
N ARG A 52 -21.66 -5.65 -30.11
CA ARG A 52 -22.17 -4.30 -30.40
C ARG A 52 -23.29 -4.33 -31.42
N ASN A 53 -23.11 -5.03 -32.53
CA ASN A 53 -24.14 -5.16 -33.56
C ASN A 53 -25.41 -5.82 -33.02
N LEU A 54 -25.28 -6.87 -32.20
CA LEU A 54 -26.43 -7.53 -31.58
C LEU A 54 -27.20 -6.61 -30.62
N VAL A 55 -26.49 -5.76 -29.88
CA VAL A 55 -27.13 -4.76 -29.00
C VAL A 55 -27.83 -3.68 -29.82
N ASP A 56 -27.19 -3.19 -30.88
CA ASP A 56 -27.78 -2.18 -31.78
C ASP A 56 -29.02 -2.74 -32.49
N ASP A 57 -28.96 -3.98 -32.98
CA ASP A 57 -30.07 -4.67 -33.63
C ASP A 57 -31.22 -4.92 -32.64
N ALA A 58 -30.93 -5.40 -31.43
CA ALA A 58 -31.94 -5.64 -30.40
C ALA A 58 -32.60 -4.33 -29.94
N PHE A 59 -31.84 -3.24 -29.87
CA PHE A 59 -32.36 -1.93 -29.53
C PHE A 59 -33.26 -1.39 -30.65
N ALA A 60 -32.83 -1.48 -31.91
CA ALA A 60 -33.63 -1.06 -33.07
C ALA A 60 -34.89 -1.93 -33.24
N GLU A 61 -34.83 -3.22 -32.89
CA GLU A 61 -36.00 -4.11 -32.91
C GLU A 61 -37.05 -3.72 -31.85
N GLN A 62 -36.60 -3.33 -30.65
CA GLN A 62 -37.50 -3.02 -29.53
C GLN A 62 -37.99 -1.57 -29.51
N PHE A 63 -37.18 -0.62 -29.99
CA PHE A 63 -37.44 0.81 -29.84
C PHE A 63 -37.44 1.58 -31.16
N ALA A 64 -37.36 0.87 -32.30
CA ALA A 64 -37.47 1.38 -33.66
C ALA A 64 -36.71 2.69 -33.94
N ASP A 65 -37.41 3.82 -33.84
CA ASP A 65 -36.92 5.16 -34.20
C ASP A 65 -36.41 5.98 -33.00
N LEU A 66 -36.37 5.40 -31.80
CA LEU A 66 -35.87 6.08 -30.61
C LEU A 66 -34.35 6.29 -30.71
N ASP A 67 -33.89 7.54 -30.71
CA ASP A 67 -32.46 7.84 -30.61
C ASP A 67 -31.96 7.55 -29.17
N PRO A 68 -30.94 6.68 -28.96
CA PRO A 68 -30.36 6.41 -27.65
C PRO A 68 -29.90 7.67 -26.90
N VAL A 69 -29.60 8.76 -27.61
CA VAL A 69 -29.22 10.05 -27.01
C VAL A 69 -30.35 10.62 -26.14
N HIS A 70 -31.62 10.33 -26.45
CA HIS A 70 -32.74 10.75 -25.61
C HIS A 70 -32.80 9.99 -24.28
N ILE A 71 -32.30 8.75 -24.25
CA ILE A 71 -32.15 7.97 -23.01
C ILE A 71 -30.94 8.48 -22.22
N GLU A 72 -29.80 8.75 -22.88
CA GLU A 72 -28.61 9.33 -22.23
C GLU A 72 -28.89 10.69 -21.57
N GLN A 73 -29.84 11.45 -22.11
CA GLN A 73 -30.24 12.77 -21.61
C GLN A 73 -31.42 12.73 -20.62
N ASP A 74 -31.79 11.54 -20.11
CA ASP A 74 -32.93 11.33 -19.21
C ASP A 74 -34.27 11.90 -19.71
N ARG A 75 -34.45 11.98 -21.05
CA ARG A 75 -35.69 12.48 -21.67
C ARG A 75 -36.76 11.41 -21.86
N VAL A 76 -36.39 10.15 -21.64
CA VAL A 76 -37.28 8.99 -21.76
C VAL A 76 -37.16 8.21 -20.47
N SER A 77 -38.26 8.08 -19.74
CA SER A 77 -38.28 7.34 -18.49
C SER A 77 -38.32 5.83 -18.71
N VAL A 78 -38.04 5.05 -17.68
CA VAL A 78 -38.19 3.58 -17.72
C VAL A 78 -39.64 3.18 -17.98
N GLU A 79 -40.60 3.97 -17.52
CA GLU A 79 -42.04 3.76 -17.76
C GLU A 79 -42.38 3.96 -19.24
N ASP A 80 -41.78 4.95 -19.90
CA ASP A 80 -41.95 5.19 -21.34
C ASP A 80 -41.32 4.07 -22.19
N LEU A 81 -40.14 3.58 -21.80
CA LEU A 81 -39.51 2.42 -22.46
C LEU A 81 -40.37 1.16 -22.32
N GLN A 82 -40.99 0.95 -21.16
CA GLN A 82 -41.91 -0.18 -20.95
C GLN A 82 -43.19 -0.01 -21.77
N ALA A 83 -43.73 1.21 -21.87
CA ALA A 83 -44.89 1.50 -22.70
C ALA A 83 -44.60 1.30 -24.20
N LEU A 84 -43.40 1.66 -24.67
CA LEU A 84 -42.94 1.41 -26.04
C LEU A 84 -42.83 -0.09 -26.35
N VAL A 85 -42.23 -0.88 -25.45
CA VAL A 85 -42.09 -2.35 -25.63
C VAL A 85 -43.44 -3.07 -25.62
N ASN A 86 -44.44 -2.53 -24.92
CA ASN A 86 -45.78 -3.09 -24.82
C ASN A 86 -46.76 -2.58 -25.90
N ASP A 87 -46.27 -1.81 -26.90
CA ASP A 87 -47.09 -1.12 -27.91
C ASP A 87 -48.18 -0.20 -27.32
N GLU A 88 -47.98 0.30 -26.09
CA GLU A 88 -48.92 1.20 -25.39
C GLU A 88 -48.75 2.67 -25.80
N THR A 89 -47.58 3.03 -26.35
CA THR A 89 -47.27 4.35 -26.91
C THR A 89 -46.30 4.23 -28.10
N THR A 90 -46.12 5.30 -28.86
CA THR A 90 -45.14 5.36 -29.97
C THR A 90 -44.07 6.44 -29.71
N VAL A 91 -42.92 6.34 -30.36
CA VAL A 91 -41.81 7.31 -30.19
C VAL A 91 -42.26 8.74 -30.53
N ASP A 92 -43.17 8.89 -31.50
CA ASP A 92 -43.77 10.18 -31.89
C ASP A 92 -44.69 10.79 -30.83
N GLU A 93 -45.19 9.98 -29.89
CA GLU A 93 -46.07 10.41 -28.79
C GLU A 93 -45.29 10.80 -27.53
N LEU A 94 -43.97 10.57 -27.50
CA LEU A 94 -43.12 11.03 -26.42
C LEU A 94 -42.86 12.54 -26.56
N GLU A 95 -43.10 13.29 -25.48
CA GLU A 95 -42.82 14.74 -25.42
C GLU A 95 -41.30 15.01 -25.35
N LEU A 96 -40.58 14.79 -26.46
CA LEU A 96 -39.12 14.91 -26.57
C LEU A 96 -38.62 16.36 -26.75
N GLU A 97 -39.47 17.37 -26.50
CA GLU A 97 -39.16 18.77 -26.77
C GLU A 97 -38.02 19.33 -25.89
N SER A 98 -37.17 20.15 -26.51
CA SER A 98 -36.01 20.78 -25.89
C SER A 98 -36.41 22.02 -25.08
N GLU A 99 -36.84 21.85 -23.83
CA GLU A 99 -36.84 22.96 -22.87
C GLU A 99 -35.48 23.04 -22.16
N THR A 100 -34.61 23.90 -22.70
CA THR A 100 -33.47 24.45 -21.96
C THR A 100 -33.98 25.38 -20.86
N ASP A 101 -34.06 24.90 -19.63
CA ASP A 101 -33.64 25.62 -18.42
C ASP A 101 -33.96 24.82 -17.14
N THR A 102 -33.09 23.89 -16.82
CA THR A 102 -32.85 23.51 -15.43
C THR A 102 -31.42 23.05 -15.32
N SER A 103 -30.61 23.80 -14.56
CA SER A 103 -29.31 23.32 -14.09
C SER A 103 -29.56 22.14 -13.15
N ILE A 104 -29.69 20.95 -13.72
CA ILE A 104 -29.65 19.71 -12.96
C ILE A 104 -28.20 19.53 -12.56
N ALA A 105 -27.94 19.59 -11.26
CA ALA A 105 -26.64 19.21 -10.71
C ALA A 105 -26.30 17.82 -11.28
N GLU A 106 -25.07 17.65 -11.78
CA GLU A 106 -24.54 16.35 -12.17
C GLU A 106 -24.72 15.36 -11.02
N TYR A 107 -25.84 14.65 -11.02
CA TYR A 107 -25.98 13.39 -10.32
C TYR A 107 -25.54 12.37 -11.36
N ALA A 108 -24.27 12.00 -11.29
CA ALA A 108 -23.82 10.79 -11.98
C ALA A 108 -24.76 9.66 -11.54
N PRO A 109 -25.34 8.88 -12.46
CA PRO A 109 -26.10 7.71 -12.06
C PRO A 109 -25.19 6.83 -11.22
N ASP A 110 -25.65 6.45 -10.03
CA ASP A 110 -24.93 5.52 -9.15
C ASP A 110 -24.56 4.29 -9.99
N SER A 111 -23.26 4.14 -10.20
CA SER A 111 -22.69 2.97 -10.85
C SER A 111 -23.23 1.72 -10.17
N TYR A 112 -23.88 0.83 -10.92
CA TYR A 112 -24.30 -0.50 -10.43
C TYR A 112 -23.11 -1.38 -10.00
N TYR A 113 -21.87 -0.94 -10.18
CA TYR A 113 -20.72 -1.54 -9.49
C TYR A 113 -20.69 -1.00 -8.08
N LEU A 114 -20.86 -1.90 -7.11
CA LEU A 114 -20.61 -1.66 -5.69
C LEU A 114 -19.23 -1.00 -5.58
N THR A 115 -19.16 0.33 -5.42
CA THR A 115 -17.91 1.02 -5.17
C THR A 115 -17.53 0.69 -3.74
N VAL A 116 -16.76 -0.39 -3.58
CA VAL A 116 -16.26 -0.82 -2.28
C VAL A 116 -15.39 0.29 -1.73
N THR A 117 -15.80 0.88 -0.62
CA THR A 117 -15.05 1.94 0.04
C THR A 117 -13.89 1.35 0.86
N PRO A 118 -12.89 2.15 1.26
CA PRO A 118 -11.86 1.70 2.20
C PRO A 118 -12.44 1.15 3.51
N GLU A 119 -13.53 1.74 4.00
CA GLU A 119 -14.24 1.27 5.20
C GLU A 119 -14.85 -0.13 4.96
N ASP A 120 -15.48 -0.34 3.81
CA ASP A 120 -16.01 -1.65 3.43
C ASP A 120 -14.89 -2.70 3.30
N LEU A 121 -13.71 -2.33 2.80
CA LEU A 121 -12.57 -3.23 2.69
C LEU A 121 -12.02 -3.62 4.07
N ALA A 122 -11.93 -2.67 5.01
CA ALA A 122 -11.40 -2.89 6.35
C ALA A 122 -12.36 -3.70 7.25
N GLU A 123 -13.66 -3.66 6.96
CA GLU A 123 -14.67 -4.38 7.73
C GLU A 123 -14.94 -5.81 7.21
N PRO A 124 -15.33 -6.74 8.11
CA PRO A 124 -15.76 -8.07 7.69
C PRO A 124 -16.99 -8.01 6.78
N GLY A 125 -16.97 -8.81 5.72
CA GLY A 125 -18.10 -9.00 4.82
C GLY A 125 -17.80 -10.01 3.72
N PRO A 126 -18.64 -10.06 2.66
CA PRO A 126 -18.50 -11.03 1.58
C PRO A 126 -17.15 -10.92 0.87
N GLU A 127 -16.67 -12.07 0.40
CA GLU A 127 -15.50 -12.16 -0.48
C GLU A 127 -15.72 -11.32 -1.74
N LEU A 128 -14.69 -10.58 -2.10
CA LEU A 128 -14.65 -9.74 -3.29
C LEU A 128 -13.90 -10.49 -4.39
N ASP A 129 -14.31 -10.24 -5.64
CA ASP A 129 -13.59 -10.79 -6.77
C ASP A 129 -12.24 -10.09 -6.99
N TRP A 130 -11.38 -10.74 -7.79
CA TRP A 130 -10.06 -10.23 -8.14
C TRP A 130 -10.10 -8.83 -8.77
N GLU A 131 -11.11 -8.52 -9.59
CA GLU A 131 -11.15 -7.26 -10.32
C GLU A 131 -11.46 -6.09 -9.40
N THR A 132 -12.40 -6.29 -8.48
CA THR A 132 -12.77 -5.35 -7.43
C THR A 132 -11.59 -5.07 -6.52
N LEU A 133 -10.90 -6.12 -6.04
CA LEU A 133 -9.71 -5.96 -5.19
C LEU A 133 -8.56 -5.28 -5.95
N ARG A 134 -8.29 -5.70 -7.20
CA ARG A 134 -7.26 -5.11 -8.04
C ARG A 134 -7.51 -3.62 -8.28
N ASP A 135 -8.76 -3.25 -8.52
CA ASP A 135 -9.15 -1.88 -8.80
C ASP A 135 -9.10 -1.01 -7.53
N ALA A 136 -9.50 -1.57 -6.38
CA ALA A 136 -9.37 -0.90 -5.09
C ALA A 136 -7.92 -0.58 -4.71
N VAL A 137 -6.95 -1.45 -5.02
CA VAL A 137 -5.52 -1.23 -4.70
C VAL A 137 -4.74 -0.46 -5.77
N LYS A 138 -5.43 0.15 -6.74
CA LYS A 138 -4.79 1.09 -7.68
C LYS A 138 -4.37 2.38 -6.95
N ASN A 139 -3.46 3.13 -7.58
CA ASN A 139 -3.13 4.45 -7.08
C ASN A 139 -4.37 5.37 -7.10
N PRO A 140 -4.44 6.37 -6.22
CA PRO A 140 -5.52 7.37 -6.23
C PRO A 140 -5.67 8.08 -7.58
N GLU A 141 -4.55 8.31 -8.29
CA GLU A 141 -4.53 8.90 -9.64
C GLU A 141 -5.24 8.03 -10.69
N ASP A 142 -5.30 6.71 -10.47
CA ASP A 142 -5.93 5.72 -11.33
C ASP A 142 -7.33 5.32 -10.83
N GLY A 143 -7.87 6.03 -9.83
CA GLY A 143 -9.20 5.78 -9.24
C GLY A 143 -9.24 4.70 -8.17
N GLY A 144 -8.10 4.26 -7.62
CA GLY A 144 -8.05 3.35 -6.47
C GLY A 144 -7.86 4.07 -5.12
N TYR A 145 -7.67 3.29 -4.08
CA TYR A 145 -7.55 3.76 -2.69
C TYR A 145 -6.17 3.48 -2.08
N TRP A 146 -5.17 3.10 -2.87
CA TRP A 146 -3.86 2.73 -2.35
C TRP A 146 -3.16 3.90 -1.65
N ASN A 147 -2.99 3.76 -0.33
CA ASN A 147 -2.22 4.64 0.55
C ASN A 147 -1.66 3.80 1.72
N ASP A 148 -0.99 4.43 2.69
CA ASP A 148 -0.38 3.74 3.83
C ASP A 148 -1.39 3.25 4.88
N ASP A 149 -2.61 3.75 4.83
CA ASP A 149 -3.70 3.44 5.78
C ASP A 149 -4.72 2.44 5.21
N LEU A 150 -4.55 1.99 3.96
CA LEU A 150 -5.48 1.06 3.34
C LEU A 150 -5.34 -0.33 3.99
N GLU A 151 -6.41 -0.77 4.63
CA GLU A 151 -6.57 -2.09 5.22
C GLU A 151 -7.57 -2.93 4.43
N ILE A 152 -7.34 -4.24 4.35
CA ILE A 152 -8.24 -5.20 3.73
C ILE A 152 -8.48 -6.32 4.72
N HIS A 153 -9.73 -6.53 5.12
CA HIS A 153 -10.10 -7.60 6.02
C HIS A 153 -9.96 -8.98 5.35
N ARG A 154 -9.47 -9.97 6.10
CA ARG A 154 -9.25 -11.34 5.61
C ARG A 154 -10.46 -11.98 4.90
N SER A 155 -11.68 -11.66 5.34
CA SER A 155 -12.90 -12.25 4.76
C SER A 155 -13.26 -11.68 3.39
N ARG A 156 -12.62 -10.58 2.98
CA ARG A 156 -12.81 -9.96 1.66
C ARG A 156 -12.00 -10.65 0.58
N VAL A 157 -11.03 -11.48 0.94
CA VAL A 157 -10.12 -12.15 0.01
C VAL A 157 -10.23 -13.66 0.19
N GLY A 158 -10.67 -14.36 -0.85
CA GLY A 158 -10.65 -15.82 -0.89
C GLY A 158 -9.23 -16.36 -1.14
N GLU A 159 -8.97 -17.59 -0.69
CA GLU A 159 -7.63 -18.23 -0.77
C GLU A 159 -7.09 -18.28 -2.21
N GLU A 160 -7.95 -18.58 -3.20
CA GLU A 160 -7.58 -18.68 -4.61
C GLU A 160 -7.83 -17.38 -5.42
N THR A 161 -8.25 -16.29 -4.75
CA THR A 161 -8.66 -15.05 -5.45
C THR A 161 -7.49 -14.32 -6.10
N LEU A 162 -6.29 -14.39 -5.50
CA LEU A 162 -5.13 -13.70 -6.05
C LEU A 162 -4.69 -14.33 -7.39
N LYS A 163 -4.25 -13.49 -8.32
CA LYS A 163 -3.70 -13.90 -9.62
C LYS A 163 -2.21 -13.58 -9.69
N ALA A 164 -1.53 -14.17 -10.68
CA ALA A 164 -0.12 -13.94 -10.99
C ALA A 164 0.16 -12.53 -11.58
N SER A 165 -0.26 -11.51 -10.84
CA SER A 165 0.01 -10.10 -11.09
C SER A 165 0.65 -9.54 -9.83
N HIS A 166 1.98 -9.50 -9.83
CA HIS A 166 2.79 -9.26 -8.64
C HIS A 166 2.41 -7.99 -7.89
N ARG A 167 2.24 -6.86 -8.60
CA ARG A 167 2.00 -5.56 -7.95
C ARG A 167 0.63 -5.47 -7.25
N PRO A 168 -0.52 -5.74 -7.90
CA PRO A 168 -1.80 -5.72 -7.21
C PRO A 168 -1.91 -6.79 -6.13
N ALA A 169 -1.41 -8.01 -6.37
CA ALA A 169 -1.44 -9.07 -5.37
C ALA A 169 -0.60 -8.72 -4.13
N ALA A 170 0.62 -8.17 -4.31
CA ALA A 170 1.42 -7.67 -3.20
C ALA A 170 0.69 -6.57 -2.41
N ARG A 171 0.06 -5.60 -3.09
CA ARG A 171 -0.73 -4.56 -2.42
C ARG A 171 -1.92 -5.11 -1.62
N ILE A 172 -2.62 -6.11 -2.16
CA ILE A 172 -3.72 -6.78 -1.45
C ILE A 172 -3.18 -7.49 -0.20
N LEU A 173 -2.07 -8.22 -0.32
CA LEU A 173 -1.39 -8.86 0.80
C LEU A 173 -0.91 -7.86 1.85
N THR A 174 -0.38 -6.70 1.43
CA THR A 174 0.00 -5.63 2.34
C THR A 174 -1.22 -5.07 3.07
N GLY A 175 -2.35 -4.85 2.39
CA GLY A 175 -3.60 -4.43 3.04
C GLY A 175 -4.12 -5.46 4.05
N LEU A 176 -3.99 -6.76 3.73
CA LEU A 176 -4.28 -7.86 4.65
C LEU A 176 -3.35 -7.85 5.87
N ALA A 177 -2.05 -7.66 5.65
CA ALA A 177 -1.06 -7.57 6.71
C ALA A 177 -1.32 -6.40 7.66
N ARG A 178 -1.72 -5.24 7.13
CA ARG A 178 -2.11 -4.06 7.92
C ARG A 178 -3.33 -4.31 8.80
N SER A 179 -4.35 -5.00 8.27
CA SER A 179 -5.53 -5.39 9.06
C SER A 179 -5.22 -6.34 10.23
N GLN A 180 -4.07 -7.04 10.16
CA GLN A 180 -3.58 -7.97 11.18
C GLN A 180 -2.43 -7.38 12.01
N ALA A 181 -2.12 -6.09 11.83
CA ALA A 181 -1.13 -5.41 12.62
C ALA A 181 -1.58 -5.31 14.08
N PHE A 182 -0.62 -5.24 14.99
CA PHE A 182 -0.90 -4.89 16.38
C PHE A 182 -1.39 -3.44 16.50
N GLU A 183 -1.95 -3.07 17.66
CA GLU A 183 -2.48 -1.71 17.91
C GLU A 183 -1.45 -0.59 17.71
N ASN A 184 -0.16 -0.90 17.78
CA ASN A 184 0.95 0.02 17.50
C ASN A 184 1.40 0.04 16.03
N GLY A 185 0.63 -0.56 15.12
CA GLY A 185 0.89 -0.63 13.69
C GLY A 185 2.06 -1.54 13.28
N VAL A 186 2.48 -2.46 14.15
CA VAL A 186 3.55 -3.42 13.87
C VAL A 186 2.99 -4.69 13.22
N VAL A 187 3.62 -5.10 12.13
CA VAL A 187 3.37 -6.35 11.39
C VAL A 187 4.58 -7.26 11.55
N PRO A 188 4.44 -8.42 12.23
CA PRO A 188 5.49 -9.43 12.27
C PRO A 188 5.79 -10.02 10.89
N ARG A 189 7.05 -10.38 10.63
CA ARG A 189 7.43 -11.11 9.40
C ARG A 189 6.65 -12.41 9.23
N GLU A 190 6.43 -13.13 10.32
CA GLU A 190 5.64 -14.38 10.36
C GLU A 190 4.21 -14.18 9.80
N THR A 191 3.59 -13.03 10.06
CA THR A 191 2.27 -12.71 9.52
C THR A 191 2.32 -12.58 8.00
N ILE A 192 3.36 -11.95 7.45
CA ILE A 192 3.54 -11.80 6.02
C ILE A 192 3.77 -13.17 5.37
N ASP A 193 4.67 -13.98 5.92
CA ASP A 193 4.97 -15.31 5.40
C ASP A 193 3.72 -16.21 5.41
N SER A 194 2.92 -16.17 6.48
CA SER A 194 1.65 -16.89 6.59
C SER A 194 0.62 -16.43 5.53
N LEU A 195 0.53 -15.13 5.25
CA LEU A 195 -0.35 -14.60 4.20
C LEU A 195 0.11 -15.05 2.81
N VAL A 196 1.41 -15.03 2.54
CA VAL A 196 1.96 -15.51 1.26
C VAL A 196 1.69 -17.01 1.10
N ASP A 197 1.88 -17.79 2.15
CA ASP A 197 1.59 -19.23 2.14
C ASP A 197 0.10 -19.50 1.87
N THR A 198 -0.78 -18.73 2.49
CA THR A 198 -2.24 -18.92 2.37
C THR A 198 -2.77 -18.50 1.00
N TYR A 199 -2.30 -17.37 0.45
CA TYR A 199 -2.95 -16.72 -0.69
C TYR A 199 -2.12 -16.73 -1.98
N CYS A 200 -0.90 -17.25 -1.98
CA CYS A 200 -0.05 -17.23 -3.19
C CYS A 200 0.52 -18.59 -3.60
N LEU A 201 0.53 -19.61 -2.74
CA LEU A 201 1.10 -20.91 -3.12
C LEU A 201 0.34 -21.57 -4.28
N HIS A 202 -0.97 -21.32 -4.43
CA HIS A 202 -1.75 -21.83 -5.56
C HIS A 202 -1.33 -21.24 -6.92
N LEU A 203 -0.53 -20.16 -6.94
CA LEU A 203 -0.04 -19.54 -8.17
C LEU A 203 1.07 -20.36 -8.85
N THR A 204 1.62 -21.36 -8.17
CA THR A 204 2.56 -22.30 -8.81
C THR A 204 1.79 -23.25 -9.74
N ASN A 205 2.16 -23.24 -11.02
CA ASN A 205 1.62 -24.17 -12.02
C ASN A 205 2.60 -25.31 -12.32
N ARG A 206 3.53 -25.63 -11.40
CA ARG A 206 4.58 -26.63 -11.66
C ARG A 206 4.04 -28.04 -11.49
N VAL A 207 4.19 -28.84 -12.55
CA VAL A 207 3.57 -30.18 -12.65
C VAL A 207 4.42 -31.27 -11.99
N ALA A 208 5.73 -31.04 -11.83
CA ALA A 208 6.65 -32.00 -11.21
C ALA A 208 6.83 -31.70 -9.73
N GLU A 209 6.62 -32.70 -8.88
CA GLU A 209 6.79 -32.62 -7.42
C GLU A 209 8.19 -32.14 -7.01
N SER A 210 9.24 -32.52 -7.77
CA SER A 210 10.61 -32.06 -7.53
C SER A 210 10.86 -30.59 -7.90
N GLU A 211 9.97 -29.96 -8.66
CA GLU A 211 10.03 -28.53 -9.00
C GLU A 211 9.03 -27.70 -8.19
N GLN A 212 8.04 -28.35 -7.60
CA GLN A 212 7.01 -27.74 -6.76
C GLN A 212 7.64 -27.00 -5.57
N GLU A 213 8.52 -27.66 -4.82
CA GLU A 213 9.21 -27.07 -3.66
C GLU A 213 10.01 -25.81 -4.04
N ARG A 214 10.73 -25.86 -5.16
CA ARG A 214 11.47 -24.69 -5.70
C ARG A 214 10.52 -23.59 -6.19
N GLY A 215 9.35 -23.95 -6.70
CA GLY A 215 8.32 -23.01 -7.13
C GLY A 215 7.69 -22.28 -5.95
N GLU A 216 7.38 -23.00 -4.87
CA GLU A 216 6.87 -22.42 -3.63
C GLU A 216 7.89 -21.52 -2.96
N GLU A 217 9.16 -21.94 -2.87
CA GLU A 217 10.24 -21.10 -2.34
C GLU A 217 10.40 -19.79 -3.12
N TYR A 218 10.34 -19.86 -4.46
CA TYR A 218 10.35 -18.68 -5.30
C TYR A 218 9.16 -17.74 -5.06
N ILE A 219 7.95 -18.30 -4.87
CA ILE A 219 6.75 -17.51 -4.57
C ILE A 219 6.89 -16.83 -3.21
N ARG A 220 7.32 -17.57 -2.17
CA ARG A 220 7.59 -17.02 -0.83
C ARG A 220 8.57 -15.85 -0.91
N GLU A 221 9.75 -16.07 -1.50
CA GLU A 221 10.76 -15.03 -1.63
C GLU A 221 10.24 -13.81 -2.40
N THR A 222 9.59 -14.04 -3.56
CA THR A 222 9.13 -12.96 -4.43
C THR A 222 8.05 -12.11 -3.75
N TYR A 223 7.00 -12.74 -3.23
CA TYR A 223 5.86 -12.02 -2.67
C TYR A 223 6.17 -11.43 -1.31
N THR A 224 6.95 -12.11 -0.46
CA THR A 224 7.34 -11.52 0.81
C THR A 224 8.18 -10.26 0.58
N ASN A 225 9.16 -10.28 -0.33
CA ASN A 225 9.95 -9.08 -0.66
C ASN A 225 9.08 -7.93 -1.19
N LEU A 226 8.13 -8.24 -2.08
CA LEU A 226 7.21 -7.24 -2.62
C LEU A 226 6.28 -6.64 -1.56
N VAL A 227 5.83 -7.43 -0.59
CA VAL A 227 5.00 -6.95 0.52
C VAL A 227 5.82 -6.07 1.46
N THR A 228 7.03 -6.50 1.82
CA THR A 228 7.91 -5.73 2.70
C THR A 228 8.38 -4.43 2.07
N ASP A 229 8.48 -4.36 0.74
CA ASP A 229 8.75 -3.12 0.01
C ASP A 229 7.63 -2.07 0.10
N GLN A 230 6.42 -2.47 0.52
CA GLN A 230 5.29 -1.57 0.76
C GLN A 230 5.09 -1.24 2.26
N LEU A 231 5.97 -1.73 3.12
CA LEU A 231 5.96 -1.50 4.56
C LEU A 231 7.27 -0.82 4.97
N TYR A 232 7.30 -0.30 6.19
CA TYR A 232 8.47 0.38 6.74
C TYR A 232 9.28 -0.57 7.63
N GLU A 233 10.58 -0.71 7.40
CA GLU A 233 11.44 -1.59 8.20
C GLU A 233 11.52 -1.13 9.67
N ASN A 234 11.52 -2.08 10.60
CA ASN A 234 11.70 -1.76 12.02
C ASN A 234 13.16 -1.34 12.28
N PRO A 235 13.42 -0.17 12.91
CA PRO A 235 14.77 0.31 13.19
C PRO A 235 15.51 -0.47 14.28
N SER A 236 14.93 -1.54 14.84
CA SER A 236 15.62 -2.43 15.78
C SER A 236 16.23 -3.64 15.04
N PRO A 237 17.55 -3.91 15.20
CA PRO A 237 18.25 -4.96 14.46
C PRO A 237 17.81 -6.38 14.82
N THR A 238 17.15 -6.54 15.97
CA THR A 238 16.65 -7.83 16.47
C THR A 238 15.17 -8.05 16.20
N ALA A 239 14.47 -7.04 15.69
CA ALA A 239 13.03 -7.11 15.49
C ALA A 239 12.72 -7.45 14.03
N ASP A 240 12.35 -8.69 13.77
CA ASP A 240 11.91 -9.13 12.44
C ASP A 240 10.43 -8.74 12.20
N SER A 241 10.22 -7.45 11.98
CA SER A 241 8.90 -6.84 11.87
C SER A 241 8.94 -5.54 11.07
N TYR A 242 7.76 -5.07 10.68
CA TYR A 242 7.58 -3.89 9.85
C TYR A 242 6.49 -2.98 10.42
N TYR A 243 6.52 -1.70 10.08
CA TYR A 243 5.48 -0.73 10.41
C TYR A 243 4.54 -0.49 9.22
N CYS A 244 3.25 -0.36 9.51
CA CYS A 244 2.21 -0.16 8.50
C CYS A 244 2.28 1.20 7.81
N ASN A 245 2.61 2.24 8.59
CA ASN A 245 2.60 3.63 8.15
C ASN A 245 3.77 4.42 8.73
N GLU A 246 3.99 5.57 8.09
CA GLU A 246 5.08 6.50 8.39
C GLU A 246 5.03 7.02 9.84
N ASN A 247 3.84 7.30 10.37
CA ASN A 247 3.68 7.86 11.72
C ASN A 247 4.18 6.91 12.82
N HIS A 248 3.88 5.62 12.72
CA HIS A 248 4.36 4.62 13.68
C HIS A 248 5.87 4.43 13.59
N LEU A 249 6.43 4.44 12.38
CA LEU A 249 7.88 4.45 12.18
C LEU A 249 8.49 5.69 12.85
N GLN A 250 7.95 6.89 12.60
CA GLN A 250 8.48 8.14 13.15
C GLN A 250 8.50 8.14 14.68
N ALA A 251 7.40 7.69 15.30
CA ALA A 251 7.32 7.58 16.76
C ALA A 251 8.38 6.63 17.32
N ARG A 252 8.63 5.50 16.63
CA ARG A 252 9.70 4.57 17.02
C ARG A 252 11.08 5.19 16.84
N LEU A 253 11.32 5.81 15.69
CA LEU A 253 12.60 6.44 15.37
C LEU A 253 12.95 7.57 16.36
N GLN A 254 11.96 8.32 16.86
CA GLN A 254 12.19 9.30 17.94
C GLN A 254 12.65 8.63 19.24
N ALA A 255 12.04 7.51 19.62
CA ALA A 255 12.49 6.75 20.79
C ALA A 255 13.92 6.21 20.61
N GLU A 256 14.32 5.86 19.39
CA GLU A 256 15.70 5.46 19.09
C GLU A 256 16.68 6.64 19.14
N LEU A 257 16.26 7.85 18.75
CA LEU A 257 17.07 9.07 18.94
C LEU A 257 17.29 9.36 20.43
N ASP A 258 16.23 9.29 21.24
CA ASP A 258 16.31 9.50 22.68
C ASP A 258 17.24 8.45 23.32
N THR A 259 17.21 7.21 22.82
CA THR A 259 18.13 6.13 23.22
C THR A 259 19.57 6.47 22.83
N ALA A 260 19.82 6.91 21.59
CA ALA A 260 21.15 7.31 21.13
C ALA A 260 21.73 8.49 21.95
N GLN A 261 20.90 9.47 22.27
CA GLN A 261 21.29 10.58 23.15
C GLN A 261 21.66 10.08 24.55
N SER A 262 20.82 9.24 25.16
CA SER A 262 21.09 8.63 26.48
C SER A 262 22.37 7.80 26.48
N VAL A 263 22.64 7.07 25.40
CA VAL A 263 23.89 6.31 25.19
C VAL A 263 25.09 7.25 25.18
N ALA A 264 25.02 8.35 24.43
CA ALA A 264 26.10 9.34 24.36
C ALA A 264 26.34 10.02 25.72
N GLU A 265 25.28 10.43 26.42
CA GLU A 265 25.37 11.06 27.75
C GLU A 265 25.98 10.14 28.81
N ARG A 266 25.74 8.82 28.70
CA ARG A 266 26.27 7.82 29.64
C ARG A 266 27.69 7.36 29.32
N ALA A 267 28.21 7.65 28.13
CA ALA A 267 29.45 7.08 27.62
C ALA A 267 30.62 7.28 28.59
N ASP A 268 30.86 8.52 29.03
CA ASP A 268 31.95 8.87 29.95
C ASP A 268 31.84 8.21 31.34
N THR A 269 30.62 7.85 31.75
CA THR A 269 30.38 7.24 33.07
C THR A 269 30.42 5.72 33.00
N ILE A 270 29.91 5.10 31.93
CA ILE A 270 29.78 3.64 31.83
C ILE A 270 31.07 2.96 31.39
N THR A 271 31.96 3.63 30.65
CA THR A 271 33.23 3.05 30.19
C THR A 271 34.32 3.06 31.26
N ASP A 272 34.18 3.88 32.31
CA ASP A 272 35.09 3.94 33.45
C ASP A 272 34.44 3.35 34.71
N PHE A 273 34.97 2.21 35.18
CA PHE A 273 34.48 1.53 36.38
C PHE A 273 34.48 2.45 37.63
N ASP A 274 35.52 3.28 37.79
CA ASP A 274 35.62 4.17 38.96
C ASP A 274 34.61 5.32 38.88
N ALA A 275 34.23 5.76 37.68
CA ALA A 275 33.18 6.74 37.46
C ALA A 275 31.77 6.15 37.56
N TRP A 276 31.56 4.92 37.07
CA TRP A 276 30.30 4.17 37.18
C TRP A 276 29.95 3.84 38.63
N LYS A 277 30.98 3.48 39.43
CA LYS A 277 30.80 3.02 40.80
C LYS A 277 30.07 4.07 41.65
N PRO A 278 28.90 3.75 42.24
CA PRO A 278 28.14 4.73 42.99
C PRO A 278 28.92 5.25 44.20
N ALA A 279 29.05 6.59 44.31
CA ALA A 279 29.80 7.27 45.38
C ALA A 279 29.28 6.97 46.80
N SER A 280 28.06 6.44 46.92
CA SER A 280 27.39 6.07 48.18
C SER A 280 27.27 4.56 48.36
N ALA A 281 28.15 3.76 47.76
CA ALA A 281 28.22 2.32 47.95
C ALA A 281 28.59 1.98 49.42
N ASP A 282 27.63 2.15 50.32
CA ASP A 282 27.48 1.43 51.61
C ASP A 282 27.03 -0.02 51.33
N THR A 283 27.50 -0.59 50.21
CA THR A 283 27.13 -1.92 49.74
C THR A 283 28.15 -2.91 50.28
N ASP A 284 27.68 -3.88 51.05
CA ASP A 284 28.44 -5.08 51.45
C ASP A 284 28.92 -5.94 50.25
N ALA A 285 28.69 -5.48 49.01
CA ALA A 285 29.11 -6.11 47.78
C ALA A 285 30.64 -6.06 47.62
N SER A 286 31.20 -7.20 47.23
CA SER A 286 32.61 -7.33 46.88
C SER A 286 32.95 -6.55 45.60
N ASP A 287 34.24 -6.22 45.40
CA ASP A 287 34.69 -5.55 44.16
C ASP A 287 34.41 -6.42 42.92
N ASP A 288 34.42 -7.75 43.09
CA ASP A 288 34.09 -8.69 42.03
C ASP A 288 32.60 -8.63 41.65
N GLU A 289 31.69 -8.57 42.63
CA GLU A 289 30.25 -8.40 42.38
C GLU A 289 29.94 -7.05 41.69
N LEU A 290 30.61 -5.97 42.12
CA LEU A 290 30.46 -4.66 41.48
C LEU A 290 30.99 -4.66 40.04
N ARG A 291 32.07 -5.40 39.76
CA ARG A 291 32.60 -5.55 38.40
C ARG A 291 31.68 -6.36 37.50
N ASP A 292 31.03 -7.40 38.03
CA ASP A 292 30.05 -8.18 37.29
C ASP A 292 28.82 -7.32 36.93
N ASP A 293 28.31 -6.54 37.88
CA ASP A 293 27.20 -5.59 37.66
C ASP A 293 27.58 -4.52 36.63
N TRP A 294 28.78 -3.95 36.75
CA TRP A 294 29.31 -2.98 35.78
C TRP A 294 29.40 -3.57 34.37
N GLN A 295 29.93 -4.80 34.24
CA GLN A 295 30.03 -5.48 32.94
C GLN A 295 28.65 -5.76 32.35
N HIS A 296 27.65 -6.05 33.17
CA HIS A 296 26.27 -6.22 32.71
C HIS A 296 25.70 -4.90 32.17
N ASP A 297 25.90 -3.78 32.88
CA ASP A 297 25.46 -2.46 32.42
C ASP A 297 26.22 -1.99 31.17
N LEU A 298 27.52 -2.29 31.08
CA LEU A 298 28.36 -2.00 29.92
C LEU A 298 27.88 -2.78 28.69
N MET A 299 27.54 -4.06 28.85
CA MET A 299 26.96 -4.88 27.78
C MET A 299 25.64 -4.31 27.29
N ARG A 300 24.75 -3.93 28.20
CA ARG A 300 23.48 -3.28 27.85
C ARG A 300 23.70 -1.97 27.09
N TRP A 301 24.70 -1.19 27.47
CA TRP A 301 25.06 0.04 26.76
C TRP A 301 25.55 -0.24 25.33
N PHE A 302 26.33 -1.31 25.10
CA PHE A 302 26.69 -1.76 23.75
C PHE A 302 25.50 -2.21 22.91
N GLU A 303 24.54 -2.93 23.51
CA GLU A 303 23.29 -3.30 22.83
C GLU A 303 22.51 -2.05 22.37
N ASP A 304 22.48 -1.01 23.22
CA ASP A 304 21.82 0.26 22.89
C ASP A 304 22.57 1.03 21.78
N ILE A 305 23.91 1.00 21.73
CA ILE A 305 24.71 1.53 20.61
C ILE A 305 24.36 0.84 19.30
N ALA A 306 24.35 -0.50 19.29
CA ALA A 306 24.08 -1.26 18.08
C ALA A 306 22.64 -1.02 17.57
N ARG A 307 21.68 -0.91 18.49
CA ARG A 307 20.29 -0.54 18.18
C ARG A 307 20.23 0.85 17.54
N ALA A 308 20.87 1.85 18.15
CA ALA A 308 20.92 3.20 17.61
C ALA A 308 21.60 3.26 16.23
N LYS A 309 22.69 2.51 16.01
CA LYS A 309 23.35 2.44 14.70
C LYS A 309 22.47 1.80 13.62
N HIS A 310 21.73 0.74 13.94
CA HIS A 310 20.78 0.14 13.01
C HIS A 310 19.62 1.08 12.69
N ALA A 311 19.11 1.81 13.69
CA ALA A 311 18.12 2.85 13.49
C ALA A 311 18.63 3.93 12.53
N GLY A 312 19.89 4.34 12.65
CA GLY A 312 20.54 5.27 11.70
C GLY A 312 20.62 4.75 10.27
N ARG A 313 20.88 3.46 10.06
CA ARG A 313 20.83 2.84 8.74
C ARG A 313 19.41 2.82 8.18
N THR A 314 18.43 2.52 9.03
CA THR A 314 17.01 2.52 8.66
C THR A 314 16.58 3.92 8.26
N TYR A 315 16.99 4.95 9.00
CA TYR A 315 16.85 6.36 8.62
C TYR A 315 17.37 6.60 7.19
N VAL A 316 18.62 6.22 6.85
CA VAL A 316 19.18 6.46 5.51
C VAL A 316 18.43 5.72 4.40
N THR A 317 17.96 4.50 4.69
CA THR A 317 17.26 3.66 3.71
C THR A 317 15.85 4.19 3.43
N GLU A 318 15.10 4.54 4.48
CA GLU A 318 13.72 5.02 4.38
C GLU A 318 13.65 6.52 3.99
N LEU A 319 14.62 7.36 4.37
CA LEU A 319 14.75 8.77 3.92
C LEU A 319 14.98 8.90 2.41
N ARG A 320 15.41 7.83 1.71
CA ARG A 320 15.49 7.82 0.24
C ARG A 320 14.15 7.55 -0.44
N ARG A 321 13.14 7.04 0.29
CA ARG A 321 11.79 6.75 -0.22
C ARG A 321 10.84 7.95 -0.15
N GLY A 322 11.12 8.97 0.66
CA GLY A 322 10.37 10.24 0.70
C GLY A 322 11.16 11.38 1.35
N ASP A 323 10.95 12.62 0.87
CA ASP A 323 11.55 13.86 1.40
C ASP A 323 11.07 14.12 2.84
N TYR A 324 11.63 13.40 3.80
CA TYR A 324 11.24 13.48 5.20
C TYR A 324 11.77 14.77 5.83
N LYS A 325 10.85 15.61 6.32
CA LYS A 325 11.19 16.73 7.20
C LYS A 325 10.71 16.40 8.60
N LEU A 326 11.66 16.24 9.52
CA LEU A 326 11.31 16.20 10.93
C LEU A 326 10.76 17.57 11.32
N HIS A 327 9.58 17.58 11.94
CA HIS A 327 9.14 18.74 12.70
C HIS A 327 9.96 18.82 14.00
N GLN A 328 11.20 19.30 13.90
CA GLN A 328 11.89 19.86 15.05
C GLN A 328 11.69 21.37 15.05
N THR A 329 10.87 21.81 15.99
CA THR A 329 10.83 23.18 16.52
C THR A 329 12.21 23.56 17.05
N ASP A 330 12.77 24.63 16.49
CA ASP A 330 13.76 25.54 17.10
C ASP A 330 15.27 25.21 17.12
N ALA A 331 15.82 24.34 16.28
CA ALA A 331 17.28 24.23 16.12
C ALA A 331 17.74 24.33 14.65
N GLU A 332 18.79 25.11 14.40
CA GLU A 332 19.44 25.30 13.09
C GLU A 332 19.84 23.95 12.44
N ASP A 333 19.38 23.72 11.20
CA ASP A 333 19.91 22.82 10.16
C ASP A 333 20.56 21.47 10.55
N THR A 334 20.11 20.82 11.62
CA THR A 334 20.60 19.49 12.02
C THR A 334 19.50 18.46 11.81
N THR A 335 19.69 17.48 10.93
CA THR A 335 18.71 16.41 10.72
C THR A 335 18.76 15.39 11.86
N ALA A 336 17.71 14.59 12.09
CA ALA A 336 17.77 13.49 13.06
C ALA A 336 18.91 12.51 12.75
N PHE A 337 19.19 12.32 11.46
CA PHE A 337 20.33 11.52 11.04
C PHE A 337 21.64 12.13 11.53
N ASP A 338 21.84 13.44 11.38
CA ASP A 338 23.04 14.13 11.87
C ASP A 338 23.13 14.06 13.41
N ALA A 339 22.01 14.25 14.11
CA ALA A 339 21.97 14.13 15.56
C ALA A 339 22.34 12.70 16.03
N LEU A 340 21.72 11.68 15.43
CA LEU A 340 22.03 10.27 15.74
C LEU A 340 23.47 9.91 15.38
N HIS A 341 23.97 10.38 14.23
CA HIS A 341 25.34 10.17 13.81
C HIS A 341 26.33 10.80 14.81
N ASN A 342 26.08 12.02 15.25
CA ASN A 342 26.92 12.70 16.24
C ASN A 342 26.89 11.98 17.60
N HIS A 343 25.70 11.61 18.10
CA HIS A 343 25.58 10.86 19.35
C HIS A 343 26.30 9.51 19.30
N LEU A 344 26.19 8.78 18.19
CA LEU A 344 26.91 7.53 18.00
C LEU A 344 28.41 7.74 17.86
N HIS A 345 28.85 8.78 17.17
CA HIS A 345 30.26 9.13 17.04
C HIS A 345 30.88 9.44 18.40
N ASP A 346 30.20 10.23 19.24
CA ASP A 346 30.63 10.54 20.59
C ASP A 346 30.71 9.28 21.46
N ALA A 347 29.68 8.42 21.42
CA ALA A 347 29.66 7.17 22.17
C ALA A 347 30.75 6.18 21.73
N LEU A 348 30.96 6.00 20.42
CA LEU A 348 31.98 5.12 19.88
C LEU A 348 33.40 5.64 20.11
N GLY A 349 33.60 6.96 20.16
CA GLY A 349 34.89 7.55 20.46
C GLY A 349 35.47 7.11 21.81
N VAL A 350 34.60 6.80 22.78
CA VAL A 350 35.00 6.33 24.12
C VAL A 350 35.22 4.81 24.19
N VAL A 351 34.70 4.05 23.22
CA VAL A 351 34.87 2.60 23.13
C VAL A 351 36.32 2.24 22.80
N ASP A 352 36.96 3.04 21.95
CA ASP A 352 38.37 2.85 21.54
C ASP A 352 39.35 2.95 22.73
N ASP A 353 38.92 3.59 23.84
CA ASP A 353 39.71 3.79 25.05
C ASP A 353 39.51 2.67 26.10
N LEU A 354 38.69 1.65 25.83
CA LEU A 354 38.43 0.56 26.78
C LEU A 354 39.68 -0.34 26.99
N PRO A 355 39.89 -0.86 28.22
CA PRO A 355 40.93 -1.85 28.49
C PRO A 355 40.77 -3.13 27.66
N ALA A 356 41.86 -3.64 27.10
CA ALA A 356 41.84 -4.78 26.16
C ALA A 356 41.24 -6.08 26.74
N ASP A 357 41.36 -6.29 28.05
CA ASP A 357 40.76 -7.42 28.77
C ASP A 357 39.24 -7.31 28.88
N VAL A 358 38.71 -6.08 28.98
CA VAL A 358 37.27 -5.79 28.95
C VAL A 358 36.74 -5.97 27.53
N THR A 359 37.44 -5.46 26.52
CA THR A 359 37.06 -5.62 25.11
C THR A 359 36.99 -7.10 24.70
N ALA A 360 37.98 -7.90 25.07
CA ALA A 360 38.00 -9.34 24.74
C ALA A 360 36.84 -10.11 25.40
N ASN A 361 36.49 -9.79 26.64
CA ASN A 361 35.36 -10.42 27.34
C ASN A 361 34.01 -10.03 26.69
N LEU A 362 33.87 -8.79 26.25
CA LEU A 362 32.68 -8.31 25.57
C LEU A 362 32.49 -8.95 24.19
N THR A 363 33.56 -9.08 23.39
CA THR A 363 33.49 -9.74 22.08
C THR A 363 33.08 -11.21 22.21
N ASP A 364 33.53 -11.92 23.24
CA ASP A 364 33.12 -13.32 23.49
C ASP A 364 31.65 -13.47 23.91
N ARG A 365 31.00 -12.37 24.33
CA ARG A 365 29.62 -12.39 24.85
C ARG A 365 28.59 -11.73 23.93
N LEU A 366 29.03 -10.94 22.95
CA LEU A 366 28.15 -10.31 21.95
C LEU A 366 27.93 -11.27 20.77
N ASP A 367 26.72 -11.27 20.22
CA ASP A 367 26.40 -12.05 19.02
C ASP A 367 27.11 -11.48 17.77
N ASP A 368 27.42 -12.34 16.79
CA ASP A 368 28.18 -11.99 15.58
C ASP A 368 27.50 -10.84 14.81
N THR A 369 26.16 -10.82 14.82
CA THR A 369 25.33 -9.75 14.23
C THR A 369 25.62 -8.38 14.87
N PHE A 370 25.82 -8.36 16.19
CA PHE A 370 26.10 -7.14 16.95
C PHE A 370 27.57 -6.70 16.77
N VAL A 371 28.49 -7.65 16.70
CA VAL A 371 29.92 -7.38 16.46
C VAL A 371 30.14 -6.74 15.09
N ALA A 372 29.47 -7.22 14.03
CA ALA A 372 29.53 -6.59 12.71
C ALA A 372 29.03 -5.14 12.75
N VAL A 373 27.87 -4.92 13.39
CA VAL A 373 27.31 -3.58 13.57
C VAL A 373 28.27 -2.67 14.36
N ILE A 374 28.99 -3.13 15.36
CA ILE A 374 29.93 -2.28 16.11
C ILE A 374 31.22 -2.01 15.31
N THR A 375 31.73 -2.98 14.57
CA THR A 375 33.05 -2.93 13.90
C THR A 375 33.08 -2.21 12.55
N ASN A 376 31.95 -1.68 12.07
CA ASN A 376 31.82 -1.09 10.72
C ASN A 376 32.07 -2.10 9.58
N GLU A 377 31.97 -3.40 9.85
CA GLU A 377 31.84 -4.46 8.83
C GLU A 377 30.37 -4.65 8.44
#